data_AF-A0AAX3ZBK5-F1
#
_entry.id   AF-A0AAX3ZBK5-F1
#
_cell.length_a   1.000
_cell.length_b   1.000
_cell.length_c   1.000
_cell.angle_alpha   90.00
_cell.angle_beta   90.00
_cell.angle_gamma   90.00
#
_symmetry.space_group_name_H-M   'P 1'
#
loop_
_entity.id
_entity.type
_entity.pdbx_description
1 polymer ?
#
loop_
_entity_poly.entity_id
_entity_poly.type
_entity_poly.pdbx_seq_one_letter_code
_entity_poly.pdbx_strand_id
1 'polypeptide(L)'
;MQTFELSRFADPAQSVAVEVRCGAPVATVDQERYYSAEIVVKSGFVSGRVGLQVSHEDLDEWERCLDALQAEEGAEWPAGDRSAWVDVVPDDPVEVTVHDSPSTQIAVRVPIDVASEWLEENRLRLARVRAAVSAS
;
A
#
# COMPACT_ATOMS: atom_id res chain seq x y z
N MET A 1 -17.15 3.81 -9.91
CA MET A 1 -15.76 3.82 -9.42
C MET A 1 -15.81 3.67 -7.92
N GLN A 2 -15.19 2.64 -7.38
CA GLN A 2 -15.19 2.33 -5.95
C GLN A 2 -13.73 2.25 -5.49
N THR A 3 -13.41 2.89 -4.36
CA THR A 3 -12.08 2.82 -3.76
C THR A 3 -12.05 1.71 -2.72
N PHE A 4 -10.99 0.92 -2.72
CA PHE A 4 -10.73 -0.14 -1.76
C PHE A 4 -9.34 0.06 -1.14
N GLU A 5 -9.21 -0.21 0.15
CA GLU A 5 -7.88 -0.30 0.78
C GLU A 5 -7.21 -1.60 0.32
N LEU A 6 -6.02 -1.49 -0.26
CA LEU A 6 -5.12 -2.62 -0.51
C LEU A 6 -4.39 -3.01 0.78
N SER A 7 -3.95 -2.01 1.53
CA SER A 7 -3.28 -2.20 2.80
C SER A 7 -3.63 -1.09 3.79
N ARG A 8 -3.53 -1.41 5.08
CA ARG A 8 -3.74 -0.45 6.18
C ARG A 8 -2.95 -0.86 7.41
N PHE A 9 -2.25 0.12 7.96
CA PHE A 9 -1.58 0.09 9.25
C PHE A 9 -2.18 1.24 10.06
N ALA A 10 -2.72 0.97 11.25
CA ALA A 10 -3.36 2.00 12.04
C ALA A 10 -3.31 1.70 13.55
N ASP A 11 -3.16 2.77 14.31
CA ASP A 11 -3.38 2.83 15.76
C ASP A 11 -4.37 3.99 16.04
N PRO A 12 -4.71 4.31 17.31
CA PRO A 12 -5.64 5.40 17.61
C PRO A 12 -5.18 6.81 17.21
N ALA A 13 -3.88 7.03 17.00
CA ALA A 13 -3.28 8.33 16.73
C ALA A 13 -2.97 8.54 15.24
N GLN A 14 -2.61 7.49 14.51
CA GLN A 14 -2.15 7.59 13.13
C GLN A 14 -2.47 6.37 12.27
N SER A 15 -2.37 6.57 10.95
CA SER A 15 -2.52 5.48 9.98
C SER A 15 -1.77 5.76 8.70
N VAL A 16 -1.34 4.67 8.06
CA VAL A 16 -0.86 4.62 6.68
C VAL A 16 -1.71 3.60 5.93
N ALA A 17 -2.26 3.98 4.79
CA ALA A 17 -3.08 3.11 3.95
C ALA A 17 -2.73 3.27 2.47
N VAL A 18 -2.84 2.19 1.71
CA VAL A 18 -2.83 2.24 0.25
C VAL A 18 -4.27 2.08 -0.24
N GLU A 19 -4.79 3.08 -0.94
CA GLU A 19 -6.14 3.12 -1.47
C GLU A 19 -6.11 2.97 -3.00
N VAL A 20 -6.78 1.94 -3.54
CA VAL A 20 -6.86 1.65 -4.98
C VAL A 20 -8.24 2.01 -5.50
N ARG A 21 -8.29 2.78 -6.59
CA ARG A 21 -9.52 3.13 -7.30
C ARG A 21 -9.85 2.03 -8.30
N CYS A 22 -10.76 1.15 -7.91
CA CYS A 22 -11.26 0.07 -8.76
C CYS A 22 -12.38 0.56 -9.71
N GLY A 23 -12.35 0.05 -10.93
CA GLY A 23 -13.17 0.47 -12.07
C GLY A 23 -12.39 0.33 -13.37
N ALA A 24 -12.72 1.13 -14.39
CA ALA A 24 -11.94 1.11 -15.64
C ALA A 24 -10.46 1.44 -15.37
N PRO A 25 -9.51 0.70 -15.96
CA PRO A 25 -8.09 0.99 -15.80
C PRO A 25 -7.75 2.38 -16.35
N VAL A 26 -6.79 3.05 -15.73
CA VAL A 26 -6.32 4.37 -16.16
C VAL A 26 -5.33 4.29 -17.32
N ALA A 27 -4.68 3.13 -17.48
CA ALA A 27 -3.82 2.82 -18.61
C ALA A 27 -3.77 1.31 -18.85
N THR A 28 -3.46 0.92 -20.09
CA THR A 28 -3.11 -0.45 -20.45
C THR A 28 -1.81 -0.40 -21.25
N VAL A 29 -0.76 -1.06 -20.77
CA VAL A 29 0.56 -1.13 -21.43
C VAL A 29 0.95 -2.59 -21.54
N ASP A 30 1.30 -3.06 -22.73
CA ASP A 30 1.68 -4.46 -22.98
C ASP A 30 0.71 -5.50 -22.38
N GLN A 31 -0.60 -5.22 -22.51
CA GLN A 31 -1.72 -6.01 -21.95
C GLN A 31 -1.88 -5.94 -20.42
N GLU A 32 -0.95 -5.31 -19.70
CA GLU A 32 -1.07 -5.05 -18.26
C GLU A 32 -1.98 -3.85 -18.00
N ARG A 33 -2.85 -3.96 -17.00
CA ARG A 33 -3.85 -2.93 -16.66
C ARG A 33 -3.45 -2.21 -15.39
N TYR A 34 -3.38 -0.88 -15.48
CA TYR A 34 -3.01 -0.03 -14.36
C TYR A 34 -4.23 0.67 -13.76
N TYR A 35 -4.31 0.64 -12.45
CA TYR A 35 -5.35 1.29 -11.66
C TYR A 35 -4.73 2.43 -10.85
N SER A 36 -5.44 3.55 -10.76
CA SER A 36 -4.98 4.68 -9.93
C SER A 36 -5.07 4.30 -8.46
N ALA A 37 -4.01 4.60 -7.71
CA ALA A 37 -3.98 4.42 -6.27
C ALA A 37 -3.37 5.64 -5.58
N GLU A 38 -3.53 5.72 -4.26
CA GLU A 38 -2.89 6.72 -3.41
C GLU A 38 -2.35 6.06 -2.12
N ILE A 39 -1.15 6.42 -1.70
CA ILE A 39 -0.67 6.16 -0.34
C ILE A 39 -1.13 7.34 0.52
N VAL A 40 -1.80 7.07 1.64
CA VAL A 40 -2.45 8.06 2.48
C VAL A 40 -1.87 7.97 3.89
N VAL A 41 -1.27 9.06 4.37
CA VAL A 41 -0.79 9.22 5.75
C VAL A 41 -1.76 10.13 6.50
N LYS A 42 -2.23 9.69 7.67
CA LYS A 42 -3.08 10.50 8.56
C LYS A 42 -2.53 10.47 9.98
N SER A 43 -2.36 11.64 10.57
CA SER A 43 -2.07 11.83 11.99
C SER A 43 -2.48 13.25 12.42
N GLY A 44 -2.42 13.56 13.71
CA GLY A 44 -2.61 14.92 14.23
C GLY A 44 -1.47 15.91 13.89
N PHE A 45 -0.30 15.42 13.47
CA PHE A 45 0.89 16.23 13.18
C PHE A 45 1.10 16.41 11.67
N VAL A 46 1.14 15.30 10.92
CA VAL A 46 1.33 15.27 9.46
C VAL A 46 0.18 14.50 8.80
N SER A 47 -0.32 15.04 7.69
CA SER A 47 -1.28 14.36 6.82
C SER A 47 -0.91 14.62 5.37
N GLY A 48 -0.98 13.58 4.54
CA GLY A 48 -0.53 13.65 3.16
C GLY A 48 -1.13 12.53 2.31
N ARG A 49 -1.10 12.74 1.00
CA ARG A 49 -1.45 11.71 0.02
C ARG A 49 -0.48 11.80 -1.14
N VAL A 50 -0.06 10.66 -1.67
CA VAL A 50 0.80 10.57 -2.84
C VAL A 50 0.24 9.54 -3.81
N GLY A 51 0.17 9.89 -5.09
CA GLY A 51 -0.39 9.03 -6.13
C GLY A 51 0.60 8.00 -6.64
N LEU A 52 0.09 6.81 -6.98
CA LEU A 52 0.80 5.77 -7.70
C LEU A 52 -0.15 5.03 -8.64
N GLN A 53 0.40 4.12 -9.44
CA GLN A 53 -0.36 3.20 -10.27
C GLN A 53 -0.08 1.78 -9.80
N VAL A 54 -1.13 0.96 -9.80
CA VAL A 54 -1.07 -0.44 -9.34
C VAL A 54 -1.54 -1.33 -10.48
N SER A 55 -0.72 -2.31 -10.82
CA SER A 55 -0.99 -3.38 -11.78
C SER A 55 -1.40 -4.67 -11.08
N HIS A 56 -1.78 -5.71 -11.85
CA HIS A 56 -1.99 -7.04 -11.26
C HIS A 56 -0.69 -7.63 -10.71
N GLU A 57 0.44 -7.38 -11.39
CA GLU A 57 1.77 -7.80 -10.91
C GLU A 57 2.11 -7.16 -9.56
N ASP A 58 1.82 -5.88 -9.38
CA ASP A 58 2.05 -5.20 -8.10
C ASP A 58 1.17 -5.79 -6.99
N LEU A 59 -0.06 -6.26 -7.30
CA LEU A 59 -0.89 -6.97 -6.30
C LEU A 59 -0.30 -8.33 -5.91
N ASP A 60 0.29 -9.06 -6.85
CA ASP A 60 0.99 -10.33 -6.61
C ASP A 60 2.31 -10.11 -5.86
N GLU A 61 2.96 -8.98 -6.09
CA GLU A 61 4.08 -8.53 -5.29
C GLU A 61 3.68 -8.22 -3.85
N TRP A 62 2.55 -7.53 -3.63
CA TRP A 62 2.08 -7.24 -2.28
C TRP A 62 1.80 -8.52 -1.48
N GLU A 63 1.30 -9.58 -2.13
CA GLU A 63 1.15 -10.89 -1.48
C GLU A 63 2.50 -11.43 -0.98
N ARG A 64 3.55 -11.35 -1.80
CA ARG A 64 4.91 -11.75 -1.43
C ARG A 64 5.47 -10.88 -0.31
N CYS A 65 5.18 -9.58 -0.31
CA CYS A 65 5.53 -8.68 0.79
C CYS A 65 4.87 -9.11 2.10
N LEU A 66 3.60 -9.50 2.08
CA LEU A 66 2.90 -10.00 3.28
C LEU A 66 3.49 -11.32 3.79
N ASP A 67 3.97 -12.18 2.89
CA ASP A 67 4.67 -13.41 3.28
C ASP A 67 6.04 -13.11 3.92
N ALA A 68 6.80 -12.14 3.39
CA ALA A 68 8.05 -11.67 3.99
C ALA A 68 7.81 -11.04 5.38
N LEU A 69 6.80 -10.17 5.49
CA LEU A 69 6.44 -9.55 6.77
C LEU A 69 6.01 -10.58 7.82
N GLN A 70 5.34 -11.65 7.42
CA GLN A 70 5.02 -12.77 8.31
C GLN A 70 6.27 -13.55 8.76
N ALA A 71 7.31 -13.58 7.94
CA ALA A 71 8.62 -14.16 8.28
C ALA A 71 9.49 -13.19 9.10
N GLU A 72 8.94 -12.06 9.57
CA GLU A 72 9.65 -10.99 10.27
C GLU A 72 10.73 -10.32 9.40
N GLU A 73 10.57 -10.37 8.07
CA GLU A 73 11.43 -9.72 7.10
C GLU A 73 10.78 -8.40 6.62
N GLY A 74 11.59 -7.35 6.46
CA GLY A 74 11.12 -6.09 5.90
C GLY A 74 10.66 -6.22 4.44
N ALA A 75 9.74 -5.36 4.02
CA ALA A 75 9.19 -5.36 2.67
C ALA A 75 9.07 -3.96 2.07
N GLU A 76 9.51 -3.82 0.82
CA GLU A 76 9.30 -2.62 -0.01
C GLU A 76 8.19 -2.91 -1.02
N TRP A 77 7.29 -1.96 -1.23
CA TRP A 77 6.19 -2.10 -2.19
C TRP A 77 5.63 -0.77 -2.72
N PRO A 78 5.33 -0.63 -4.03
CA PRO A 78 5.77 -1.52 -5.10
C PRO A 78 7.28 -1.40 -5.28
N ALA A 79 7.98 -2.49 -5.59
CA ALA A 79 9.41 -2.46 -5.82
C ALA A 79 9.77 -1.63 -7.06
N GLY A 80 10.86 -0.88 -6.94
CA GLY A 80 11.46 -0.09 -8.01
C GLY A 80 11.19 1.42 -7.93
N ASP A 81 11.79 2.16 -8.85
CA ASP A 81 11.85 3.64 -8.85
C ASP A 81 10.72 4.32 -9.67
N ARG A 82 9.65 3.58 -9.97
CA ARG A 82 8.61 3.99 -10.93
C ARG A 82 7.63 5.03 -10.38
N SER A 83 7.41 5.04 -9.07
CA SER A 83 6.41 5.86 -8.39
C SER A 83 6.73 5.96 -6.91
N ALA A 84 5.86 6.59 -6.13
CA ALA A 84 5.90 6.47 -4.68
C ALA A 84 5.77 5.00 -4.24
N TRP A 85 6.38 4.67 -3.10
CA TRP A 85 6.37 3.34 -2.50
C TRP A 85 6.26 3.41 -0.97
N VAL A 86 6.01 2.26 -0.35
CA VAL A 86 6.07 2.04 1.09
C VAL A 86 7.18 1.06 1.43
N ASP A 87 7.88 1.31 2.52
CA ASP A 87 8.77 0.37 3.20
C ASP A 87 8.12 0.00 4.53
N VAL A 88 8.03 -1.28 4.84
CA VAL A 88 7.42 -1.81 6.06
C VAL A 88 8.43 -2.68 6.76
N VAL A 89 8.77 -2.31 8.00
CA VAL A 89 9.61 -3.10 8.90
C VAL A 89 8.72 -3.67 10.01
N PRO A 90 8.64 -5.01 10.18
CA PRO A 90 7.77 -5.65 11.18
C PRO A 90 8.37 -5.59 12.59
N ASP A 91 8.87 -4.42 13.00
CA ASP A 91 9.32 -4.13 14.38
C ASP A 91 8.12 -3.97 15.33
N ASP A 92 8.40 -3.77 16.62
CA ASP A 92 7.40 -3.42 17.64
C ASP A 92 7.72 -2.02 18.23
N PRO A 93 7.04 -0.96 17.77
CA PRO A 93 5.91 -0.92 16.81
C PRO A 93 6.32 -1.13 15.34
N VAL A 94 5.37 -1.50 14.48
CA VAL A 94 5.60 -1.67 13.03
C VAL A 94 5.93 -0.32 12.43
N GLU A 95 7.07 -0.22 11.73
CA GLU A 95 7.49 1.02 11.10
C GLU A 95 7.13 1.03 9.62
N VAL A 96 6.30 2.00 9.23
CA VAL A 96 5.88 2.20 7.84
C VAL A 96 6.48 3.52 7.33
N THR A 97 7.30 3.44 6.29
CA THR A 97 7.87 4.62 5.63
C THR A 97 7.24 4.82 4.27
N VAL A 98 6.64 5.99 4.04
CA VAL A 98 6.12 6.39 2.72
C VAL A 98 7.16 7.24 2.02
N HIS A 99 7.50 6.89 0.78
CA HIS A 99 8.45 7.61 -0.05
C HIS A 99 7.75 8.26 -1.25
N ASP A 100 7.84 9.59 -1.37
CA ASP A 100 7.32 10.34 -2.51
C ASP A 100 8.43 10.67 -3.52
N SER A 101 9.02 9.63 -4.13
CA SER A 101 9.94 9.76 -5.26
C SER A 101 9.23 9.28 -6.54
N PRO A 102 9.35 9.96 -7.69
CA PRO A 102 10.29 11.04 -8.04
C PRO A 102 9.78 12.48 -7.81
N SER A 103 8.67 12.67 -7.09
CA SER A 103 8.00 13.97 -6.97
C SER A 103 8.71 14.93 -6.01
N THR A 104 8.49 14.81 -4.69
CA THR A 104 9.06 15.75 -3.71
C THR A 104 10.33 15.23 -3.05
N GLN A 105 10.63 13.94 -3.19
CA GLN A 105 11.70 13.23 -2.48
C GLN A 105 11.52 13.23 -0.96
N ILE A 106 10.33 13.57 -0.46
CA ILE A 106 10.00 13.47 0.96
C ILE A 106 9.78 12.01 1.32
N ALA A 107 10.32 11.61 2.47
CA ALA A 107 9.97 10.36 3.13
C ALA A 107 9.30 10.67 4.48
N VAL A 108 8.23 9.94 4.79
CA VAL A 108 7.52 10.05 6.07
C VAL A 108 7.52 8.68 6.74
N ARG A 109 8.25 8.58 7.85
CA ARG A 109 8.31 7.37 8.68
C ARG A 109 7.30 7.46 9.81
N VAL A 110 6.48 6.43 9.95
CA VAL A 110 5.36 6.35 10.89
C VAL A 110 5.46 5.02 11.64
N PRO A 111 5.91 5.02 12.92
CA PRO A 111 5.79 3.87 13.80
C PRO A 111 4.32 3.70 14.22
N ILE A 112 3.77 2.49 14.11
CA ILE A 112 2.35 2.21 14.33
C ILE A 112 2.17 0.99 15.23
N ASP A 113 1.46 1.18 16.35
CA ASP A 113 1.05 0.10 17.25
C ASP A 113 -0.14 -0.69 16.64
N VAL A 114 0.16 -1.54 15.67
CA VAL A 114 -0.84 -2.33 14.94
C VAL A 114 -1.48 -3.42 15.82
N ALA A 115 -2.75 -3.75 15.53
CA ALA A 115 -3.43 -4.88 16.17
C ALA A 115 -2.79 -6.22 15.78
N SER A 116 -2.90 -7.25 16.62
CA SER A 116 -2.31 -8.58 16.39
C SER A 116 -2.70 -9.23 15.06
N GLU A 117 -3.89 -8.91 14.53
CA GLU A 117 -4.46 -9.49 13.33
C GLU A 117 -4.09 -8.71 12.05
N TRP A 118 -3.24 -7.68 12.13
CA TRP A 118 -2.99 -6.75 11.03
C TRP A 118 -2.58 -7.43 9.72
N LEU A 119 -1.77 -8.50 9.78
CA LEU A 119 -1.35 -9.25 8.59
C LEU A 119 -2.53 -9.94 7.90
N GLU A 120 -3.37 -10.65 8.66
CA GLU A 120 -4.55 -11.33 8.12
C GLU A 120 -5.57 -10.33 7.57
N GLU A 121 -5.73 -9.22 8.25
CA GLU A 121 -6.51 -8.08 7.81
C GLU A 121 -6.02 -7.47 6.49
N ASN A 122 -4.71 -7.38 6.28
CA ASN A 122 -4.11 -6.91 5.03
C ASN A 122 -4.28 -7.94 3.90
N ARG A 123 -4.21 -9.24 4.20
CA ARG A 123 -4.53 -10.31 3.22
C ARG A 123 -5.99 -10.25 2.76
N LEU A 124 -6.92 -10.00 3.67
CA LEU A 124 -8.35 -9.83 3.33
C LEU A 124 -8.58 -8.59 2.45
N ARG A 125 -7.85 -7.50 2.70
CA ARG A 125 -7.87 -6.28 1.88
C ARG A 125 -7.37 -6.55 0.46
N LEU A 126 -6.22 -7.23 0.32
CA LEU A 126 -5.69 -7.66 -0.97
C LEU A 126 -6.70 -8.52 -1.76
N ALA A 127 -7.32 -9.52 -1.12
CA ALA A 127 -8.32 -10.37 -1.77
C ALA A 127 -9.51 -9.57 -2.31
N ARG A 128 -9.97 -8.54 -1.57
CA ARG A 128 -11.06 -7.64 -2.01
C ARG A 128 -10.65 -6.80 -3.21
N VAL A 129 -9.44 -6.22 -3.19
CA VAL A 129 -8.93 -5.44 -4.32
C VAL A 129 -8.81 -6.31 -5.58
N ARG A 130 -8.20 -7.50 -5.47
CA ARG A 130 -8.09 -8.48 -6.57
C ARG A 130 -9.45 -8.81 -7.19
N ALA A 131 -10.46 -9.05 -6.37
CA ALA A 131 -11.82 -9.30 -6.85
C ALA A 131 -12.41 -8.09 -7.59
N ALA A 132 -12.21 -6.87 -7.06
CA ALA A 132 -12.74 -5.65 -7.65
C ALA A 132 -12.08 -5.28 -8.99
N VAL A 133 -10.76 -5.45 -9.13
CA VAL A 133 -10.05 -5.16 -10.39
C VAL A 133 -10.31 -6.22 -11.46
N SER A 134 -10.56 -7.48 -11.07
CA SER A 134 -10.89 -8.57 -12.00
C SER A 134 -12.32 -8.47 -12.54
N ALA A 135 -13.24 -7.85 -11.78
CA ALA A 135 -14.62 -7.60 -12.19
C ALA A 135 -14.79 -6.37 -13.09
N SER A 136 -13.72 -5.59 -13.29
CA SER A 136 -13.67 -4.36 -14.09
C SER A 136 -13.08 -4.62 -15.47
#